data_AF-R7YL06-F1
#
_entry.id   AF-R7YL06-F1
#
_cell.length_a   1.000
_cell.length_b   1.000
_cell.length_c   1.000
_cell.angle_alpha   90.00
_cell.angle_beta   90.00
_cell.angle_gamma   90.00
#
_symmetry.space_group_name_H-M   'P 1'
#
loop_
_entity.id
_entity.type
_entity.pdbx_description
1 polymer ?
#
loop_
_entity_poly.entity_id
_entity_poly.type
_entity_poly.pdbx_seq_one_letter_code
_entity_poly.pdbx_strand_id
1 'polypeptide(L)'
;MHRTYSMRQSRAPTASQLANPPPPSSTTKAGRFFGKANIGHNFRRSAAGAFGPDLAKKLSQLVKMEKNVMRSMELVSRERMEVAQQLSIWGEACDDDVSDVTDKLGVLIYEIGELEDQYVDRYDQYRVTIKSIRNIEASVQPSRDRKQKITDQIAQLKYKEPNSPRIVVLEQELVRAEAESLVAEAQLSNITREKLKAAFNYQFDAMREHCEKLAIIAGYGKHLLELVDDTPVTPGETRNAYDGYEASKAIIQDCEDALTNWVEQNASVKSSLSTRARQLSQRRKAGRHQGEGVDLSHQDAPMENRESGLWIPASQHAGNGYEDEQDEEEDERSTQATEQRGREEERATA
;
A
#
# COMPACT_ATOMS: atom_id res chain seq x y z
N MET A 1 -31.89 -23.27 -3.25
CA MET A 1 -30.42 -23.20 -3.09
C MET A 1 -30.07 -21.97 -2.28
N HIS A 2 -29.53 -22.15 -1.08
CA HIS A 2 -29.08 -21.03 -0.24
C HIS A 2 -27.69 -20.61 -0.70
N ARG A 3 -27.59 -19.50 -1.44
CA ARG A 3 -26.31 -18.88 -1.83
C ARG A 3 -25.74 -18.15 -0.62
N THR A 4 -25.07 -18.87 0.28
CA THR A 4 -24.26 -18.25 1.33
C THR A 4 -22.85 -18.07 0.79
N TYR A 5 -22.58 -16.91 0.17
CA TYR A 5 -21.24 -16.48 -0.26
C TYR A 5 -20.28 -16.18 0.91
N SER A 6 -20.67 -16.50 2.15
CA SER A 6 -19.87 -16.26 3.33
C SER A 6 -19.31 -17.58 3.83
N MET A 7 -17.98 -17.68 3.81
CA MET A 7 -17.21 -18.72 4.50
C MET A 7 -17.36 -18.66 6.02
N ARG A 8 -18.12 -17.72 6.59
CA ARG A 8 -18.18 -17.49 8.03
C ARG A 8 -19.59 -17.80 8.51
N GLN A 9 -19.82 -19.03 8.99
CA GLN A 9 -21.10 -19.39 9.60
C GLN A 9 -21.37 -18.60 10.89
N SER A 10 -20.32 -18.07 11.53
CA SER A 10 -20.44 -17.12 12.63
C SER A 10 -19.61 -15.86 12.35
N ARG A 11 -20.18 -14.70 12.63
CA ARG A 11 -19.44 -13.42 12.73
C ARG A 11 -18.51 -13.37 13.95
N ALA A 12 -18.03 -14.51 14.44
CA ALA A 12 -17.09 -14.58 15.54
C ALA A 12 -15.71 -14.11 15.06
N PRO A 13 -14.97 -13.36 15.89
CA PRO A 13 -13.62 -12.95 15.56
C PRO A 13 -12.71 -14.18 15.43
N THR A 14 -11.86 -14.20 14.40
CA THR A 14 -10.85 -15.27 14.21
C THR A 14 -9.86 -15.29 15.38
N ALA A 15 -9.12 -16.38 15.56
CA ALA A 15 -8.08 -16.46 16.58
C ALA A 15 -7.04 -15.32 16.45
N SER A 16 -6.68 -14.94 15.23
CA SER A 16 -5.83 -13.77 14.97
C SER A 16 -6.48 -12.44 15.36
N GLN A 17 -7.79 -12.27 15.15
CA GLN A 17 -8.54 -11.05 15.53
C GLN A 17 -8.76 -10.95 17.04
N LEU A 18 -8.82 -12.08 17.75
CA LEU A 18 -8.83 -12.12 19.22
C LEU A 18 -7.48 -11.71 19.81
N ALA A 19 -6.37 -12.09 19.17
CA ALA A 19 -5.03 -11.68 19.58
C ALA A 19 -4.74 -10.21 19.24
N ASN A 20 -5.21 -9.74 18.07
CA ASN A 20 -5.01 -8.40 17.55
C ASN A 20 -6.35 -7.77 17.15
N PRO A 21 -6.88 -6.78 17.90
CA PRO A 21 -8.18 -6.20 17.57
C PRO A 21 -8.16 -5.56 16.17
N PRO A 22 -9.28 -5.62 15.42
CA PRO A 22 -9.33 -5.12 14.05
C PRO A 22 -9.04 -3.61 14.03
N PRO A 23 -8.26 -3.13 13.04
CA PRO A 23 -8.04 -1.70 12.87
C PRO A 23 -9.37 -0.98 12.55
N PRO A 24 -9.45 0.35 12.75
CA PRO A 24 -10.56 1.11 12.21
C PRO A 24 -10.56 1.04 10.68
N SER A 25 -11.74 1.18 10.08
CA SER A 25 -11.89 1.13 8.62
C SER A 25 -11.03 2.17 7.92
N SER A 26 -10.56 1.82 6.73
CA SER A 26 -9.68 2.66 5.92
C SER A 26 -10.29 4.05 5.68
N THR A 27 -9.45 5.09 5.78
CA THR A 27 -9.83 6.49 5.62
C THR A 27 -10.36 6.83 4.22
N THR A 28 -10.20 5.95 3.23
CA THR A 28 -10.78 6.09 1.89
C THR A 28 -12.17 5.46 1.74
N LYS A 29 -12.62 4.65 2.71
CA LYS A 29 -13.95 4.03 2.74
C LYS A 29 -15.01 4.98 3.32
N ALA A 30 -14.66 5.82 4.31
CA ALA A 30 -15.58 6.80 4.88
C ALA A 30 -15.73 8.06 4.00
N GLY A 31 -16.94 8.32 3.48
CA GLY A 31 -17.29 9.60 2.83
C GLY A 31 -17.47 9.60 1.30
N ARG A 32 -17.77 8.46 0.66
CA ARG A 32 -18.15 8.42 -0.78
C ARG A 32 -19.57 8.94 -1.02
N PHE A 33 -19.84 10.21 -0.72
CA PHE A 33 -21.14 10.84 -1.00
C PHE A 33 -21.26 11.50 -2.38
N PHE A 34 -20.19 11.65 -3.18
CA PHE A 34 -20.29 12.19 -4.55
C PHE A 34 -19.23 11.63 -5.52
N GLY A 35 -19.69 11.08 -6.65
CA GLY A 35 -19.02 11.11 -7.97
C GLY A 35 -17.82 10.19 -8.24
N LYS A 36 -18.02 9.18 -9.10
CA LYS A 36 -16.96 8.44 -9.81
C LYS A 36 -16.16 9.39 -10.72
N ALA A 37 -14.97 9.81 -10.30
CA ALA A 37 -13.98 10.37 -11.21
C ALA A 37 -12.60 9.74 -10.91
N ASN A 38 -12.25 8.75 -11.74
CA ASN A 38 -10.92 8.16 -11.81
C ASN A 38 -9.96 9.15 -12.48
N ILE A 39 -9.60 10.24 -11.78
CA ILE A 39 -8.46 11.06 -12.19
C ILE A 39 -7.21 10.17 -12.10
N GLY A 40 -6.53 10.02 -13.24
CA GLY A 40 -5.42 9.08 -13.46
C GLY A 40 -4.31 9.18 -12.40
N HIS A 41 -3.64 8.05 -12.19
CA HIS A 41 -2.58 7.87 -11.21
C HIS A 41 -1.41 8.86 -11.43
N ASN A 42 -1.10 9.18 -12.69
CA ASN A 42 0.03 10.02 -13.10
C ASN A 42 -0.22 11.51 -12.85
N PHE A 43 -1.40 12.03 -13.18
CA PHE A 43 -1.77 13.43 -12.90
C PHE A 43 -1.75 13.75 -11.40
N ARG A 44 -2.14 12.77 -10.57
CA ARG A 44 -2.03 12.91 -9.11
C ARG A 44 -0.56 12.88 -8.65
N ARG A 45 0.35 12.12 -9.27
CA ARG A 45 1.76 12.08 -8.83
C ARG A 45 2.45 13.44 -8.98
N SER A 46 2.26 14.12 -10.12
CA SER A 46 2.95 15.38 -10.44
C SER A 46 2.47 16.59 -9.61
N ALA A 47 1.24 16.56 -9.10
CA ALA A 47 0.72 17.64 -8.24
C ALA A 47 1.15 17.55 -6.76
N ALA A 48 1.96 16.55 -6.35
CA ALA A 48 2.47 16.45 -4.97
C ALA A 48 3.95 16.75 -4.88
N GLY A 49 4.30 17.71 -4.02
CA GLY A 49 5.66 18.21 -3.84
C GLY A 49 5.87 19.64 -4.34
N ALA A 50 4.96 20.16 -5.16
CA ALA A 50 5.03 21.53 -5.67
C ALA A 50 4.80 22.60 -4.59
N PHE A 51 4.03 22.29 -3.55
CA PHE A 51 3.72 23.21 -2.45
C PHE A 51 3.84 22.49 -1.11
N GLY A 52 4.97 22.67 -0.43
CA GLY A 52 5.26 22.10 0.88
C GLY A 52 6.71 22.37 1.29
N PRO A 53 7.02 22.42 2.59
CA PRO A 53 8.37 22.71 3.04
C PRO A 53 9.35 21.61 2.59
N ASP A 54 10.58 21.99 2.26
CA ASP A 54 11.52 21.19 1.47
C ASP A 54 11.80 19.81 2.07
N LEU A 55 11.95 19.73 3.40
CA LEU A 55 12.21 18.46 4.10
C LEU A 55 11.08 17.44 3.92
N ALA A 56 9.82 17.90 3.94
CA ALA A 56 8.65 17.03 3.90
C ALA A 56 8.25 16.61 2.47
N LYS A 57 8.87 17.16 1.42
CA LYS A 57 8.47 16.93 0.02
C LYS A 57 8.55 15.46 -0.37
N LYS A 58 9.68 14.80 -0.08
CA LYS A 58 9.91 13.38 -0.42
C LYS A 58 8.91 12.47 0.28
N LEU A 59 8.73 12.66 1.59
CA LEU A 59 7.79 11.84 2.36
C LEU A 59 6.34 12.12 1.98
N SER A 60 6.00 13.35 1.58
CA SER A 60 4.69 13.69 1.03
C SER A 60 4.39 12.96 -0.28
N GLN A 61 5.39 12.85 -1.15
CA GLN A 61 5.28 12.08 -2.39
C GLN A 61 5.03 10.59 -2.09
N LEU A 62 5.82 10.01 -1.17
CA LEU A 62 5.64 8.62 -0.73
C LEU A 62 4.23 8.38 -0.17
N VAL A 63 3.76 9.19 0.79
CA VAL A 63 2.41 9.06 1.39
C VAL A 63 1.30 9.13 0.34
N LYS A 64 1.50 9.87 -0.76
CA LYS A 64 0.56 9.93 -1.86
C LYS A 64 0.61 8.69 -2.75
N MET A 65 1.80 8.19 -3.06
CA MET A 65 1.98 6.94 -3.79
C MET A 65 1.35 5.77 -3.00
N GLU A 66 1.61 5.69 -1.69
CA GLU A 66 1.00 4.70 -0.79
C GLU A 66 -0.54 4.78 -0.80
N LYS A 67 -1.10 6.00 -0.82
CA LYS A 67 -2.56 6.19 -0.95
C LYS A 67 -3.10 5.61 -2.26
N ASN A 68 -2.34 5.74 -3.33
CA ASN A 68 -2.77 5.22 -4.62
C ASN A 68 -2.69 3.69 -4.67
N VAL A 69 -1.61 3.09 -4.14
CA VAL A 69 -1.48 1.63 -4.00
C VAL A 69 -2.68 1.07 -3.22
N MET A 70 -3.01 1.68 -2.09
CA MET A 70 -4.16 1.30 -1.28
C MET A 70 -5.49 1.36 -2.06
N ARG A 71 -5.71 2.40 -2.89
CA ARG A 71 -6.91 2.48 -3.75
C ARG A 71 -6.94 1.40 -4.82
N SER A 72 -5.80 1.02 -5.38
CA SER A 72 -5.72 -0.09 -6.33
C SER A 72 -6.06 -1.41 -5.63
N MET A 73 -5.57 -1.62 -4.40
CA MET A 73 -5.94 -2.78 -3.59
C MET A 73 -7.46 -2.82 -3.29
N GLU A 74 -8.07 -1.68 -2.93
CA GLU A 74 -9.54 -1.57 -2.78
C GLU A 74 -10.30 -1.92 -4.06
N LEU A 75 -9.75 -1.61 -5.24
CA LEU A 75 -10.37 -1.99 -6.50
C LEU A 75 -10.27 -3.49 -6.71
N VAL A 76 -9.06 -4.06 -6.55
CA VAL A 76 -8.81 -5.50 -6.72
C VAL A 76 -9.72 -6.33 -5.82
N SER A 77 -9.89 -5.95 -4.54
CA SER A 77 -10.79 -6.66 -3.62
C SER A 77 -12.23 -6.73 -4.13
N ARG A 78 -12.80 -5.60 -4.60
CA ARG A 78 -14.17 -5.55 -5.15
C ARG A 78 -14.31 -6.35 -6.42
N GLU A 79 -13.40 -6.15 -7.37
CA GLU A 79 -13.42 -6.88 -8.65
C GLU A 79 -13.29 -8.39 -8.41
N ARG A 80 -12.48 -8.82 -7.44
CA ARG A 80 -12.33 -10.24 -7.09
C ARG A 80 -13.63 -10.84 -6.54
N MET A 81 -14.37 -10.08 -5.72
CA MET A 81 -15.69 -10.50 -5.25
C MET A 81 -16.71 -10.62 -6.39
N GLU A 82 -16.68 -9.70 -7.37
CA GLU A 82 -17.54 -9.75 -8.56
C GLU A 82 -17.17 -10.95 -9.46
N VAL A 83 -15.88 -11.21 -9.68
CA VAL A 83 -15.39 -12.40 -10.41
C VAL A 83 -15.86 -13.69 -9.74
N ALA A 84 -15.79 -13.78 -8.41
CA ALA A 84 -16.28 -14.93 -7.66
C ALA A 84 -17.77 -15.22 -7.91
N GLN A 85 -18.60 -14.17 -7.89
CA GLN A 85 -20.03 -14.30 -8.17
C GLN A 85 -20.28 -14.73 -9.61
N GLN A 86 -19.59 -14.11 -10.57
CA GLN A 86 -19.76 -14.41 -11.98
C GLN A 86 -19.33 -15.85 -12.33
N LEU A 87 -18.28 -16.37 -11.67
CA LEU A 87 -17.83 -17.76 -11.81
C LEU A 87 -18.92 -18.75 -11.37
N SER A 88 -19.52 -18.53 -10.20
CA SER A 88 -20.61 -19.35 -9.66
C SER A 88 -21.86 -19.30 -10.55
N ILE A 89 -22.22 -18.12 -11.07
CA ILE A 89 -23.35 -17.96 -12.00
C ILE A 89 -23.12 -18.72 -13.31
N TRP A 90 -21.91 -18.64 -13.87
CA TRP A 90 -21.59 -19.36 -15.09
C TRP A 90 -21.68 -20.88 -14.90
N GLY A 91 -21.14 -21.39 -13.80
CA GLY A 91 -21.13 -22.83 -13.51
C GLY A 91 -22.50 -23.43 -13.23
N GLU A 92 -23.49 -22.62 -12.81
CA GLU A 92 -24.89 -23.06 -12.64
C GLU A 92 -25.51 -23.65 -13.92
N ALA A 93 -25.02 -23.23 -15.09
CA ALA A 93 -25.48 -23.73 -16.39
C ALA A 93 -24.67 -24.91 -16.95
N CYS A 94 -23.71 -25.44 -16.18
CA CYS A 94 -22.84 -26.55 -16.58
C CYS A 94 -23.29 -27.90 -15.99
N ASP A 95 -22.53 -28.96 -16.27
CA ASP A 95 -22.72 -30.28 -15.66
C ASP A 95 -22.58 -30.22 -14.12
N ASP A 96 -23.17 -31.20 -13.43
CA ASP A 96 -23.31 -31.22 -11.96
C ASP A 96 -21.99 -31.06 -11.19
N ASP A 97 -20.91 -31.68 -11.68
CA ASP A 97 -19.56 -31.62 -11.12
C ASP A 97 -18.95 -30.22 -11.27
N VAL A 98 -19.02 -29.65 -12.47
CA VAL A 98 -18.56 -28.29 -12.76
C VAL A 98 -19.37 -27.27 -11.95
N SER A 99 -20.68 -27.46 -11.85
CA SER A 99 -21.58 -26.59 -11.10
C SER A 99 -21.21 -26.54 -9.61
N ASP A 100 -21.01 -27.70 -8.98
CA ASP A 100 -20.66 -27.75 -7.57
C ASP A 100 -19.27 -27.16 -7.28
N VAL A 101 -18.27 -27.54 -8.08
CA VAL A 101 -16.87 -27.09 -7.89
C VAL A 101 -16.75 -25.59 -8.11
N THR A 102 -17.37 -25.04 -9.16
CA THR A 102 -17.33 -23.60 -9.44
C THR A 102 -18.07 -22.76 -8.39
N ASP A 103 -19.14 -23.29 -7.80
CA ASP A 103 -19.80 -22.67 -6.64
C ASP A 103 -18.85 -22.57 -5.44
N LYS A 104 -18.16 -23.67 -5.07
CA LYS A 104 -17.19 -23.65 -3.96
C LYS A 104 -15.95 -22.79 -4.27
N LEU A 105 -15.46 -22.81 -5.51
CA LEU A 105 -14.39 -21.91 -5.94
C LEU A 105 -14.81 -20.44 -5.84
N GLY A 106 -16.06 -20.11 -6.20
CA GLY A 106 -16.64 -18.79 -5.99
C GLY A 106 -16.57 -18.37 -4.53
N VAL A 107 -16.98 -19.24 -3.60
CA VAL A 107 -16.88 -18.99 -2.15
C VAL A 107 -15.44 -18.70 -1.71
N LEU A 108 -14.46 -19.50 -2.16
CA LEU A 108 -13.05 -19.29 -1.84
C LEU A 108 -12.49 -17.97 -2.40
N ILE A 109 -12.77 -17.66 -3.67
CA ILE A 109 -12.31 -16.42 -4.32
C ILE A 109 -12.95 -15.19 -3.65
N TYR A 110 -14.21 -15.30 -3.21
CA TYR A 110 -14.89 -14.24 -2.48
C TYR A 110 -14.21 -13.95 -1.14
N GLU A 111 -13.85 -14.98 -0.36
CA GLU A 111 -13.11 -14.80 0.91
C GLU A 111 -11.72 -14.20 0.67
N ILE A 112 -11.05 -14.49 -0.45
CA ILE A 112 -9.81 -13.79 -0.81
C ILE A 112 -10.06 -12.28 -0.93
N GLY A 113 -11.16 -11.87 -1.59
CA GLY A 113 -11.54 -10.46 -1.68
C GLY A 113 -11.78 -9.82 -0.30
N GLU A 114 -12.47 -10.52 0.60
CA GLU A 114 -12.70 -10.06 1.99
C GLU A 114 -11.38 -9.93 2.78
N LEU A 115 -10.44 -10.87 2.62
CA LEU A 115 -9.12 -10.82 3.24
C LEU A 115 -8.26 -9.68 2.69
N GLU A 116 -8.39 -9.35 1.40
CA GLU A 116 -7.78 -8.16 0.80
C GLU A 116 -8.36 -6.88 1.39
N ASP A 117 -9.68 -6.79 1.55
CA ASP A 117 -10.34 -5.61 2.13
C ASP A 117 -9.94 -5.38 3.60
N GLN A 118 -9.81 -6.46 4.38
CA GLN A 118 -9.27 -6.42 5.75
C GLN A 118 -7.80 -5.99 5.79
N TYR A 119 -6.99 -6.45 4.83
CA TYR A 119 -5.60 -6.04 4.71
C TYR A 119 -5.47 -4.55 4.35
N VAL A 120 -6.34 -4.03 3.47
CA VAL A 120 -6.40 -2.60 3.13
C VAL A 120 -6.59 -1.71 4.36
N ASP A 121 -7.44 -2.11 5.31
CA ASP A 121 -7.65 -1.34 6.55
C ASP A 121 -6.36 -1.25 7.39
N ARG A 122 -5.58 -2.33 7.43
CA ARG A 122 -4.26 -2.33 8.09
C ARG A 122 -3.23 -1.52 7.31
N TYR A 123 -3.26 -1.61 5.99
CA TYR A 123 -2.38 -0.83 5.12
C TYR A 123 -2.58 0.68 5.32
N ASP A 124 -3.81 1.14 5.56
CA ASP A 124 -4.05 2.56 5.84
C ASP A 124 -3.50 3.00 7.20
N GLN A 125 -3.50 2.13 8.23
CA GLN A 125 -2.85 2.45 9.51
C GLN A 125 -1.34 2.62 9.37
N TYR A 126 -0.70 1.74 8.58
CA TYR A 126 0.71 1.92 8.18
C TYR A 126 0.90 3.29 7.52
N ARG A 127 0.10 3.60 6.51
CA ARG A 127 0.18 4.87 5.77
C ARG A 127 -0.04 6.09 6.65
N VAL A 128 -1.03 6.06 7.56
CA VAL A 128 -1.31 7.15 8.51
C VAL A 128 -0.14 7.36 9.46
N THR A 129 0.54 6.29 9.87
CA THR A 129 1.75 6.37 10.70
C THR A 129 2.89 7.06 9.95
N ILE A 130 3.11 6.73 8.67
CA ILE A 130 4.08 7.43 7.81
C ILE A 130 3.68 8.90 7.59
N LYS A 131 2.39 9.17 7.39
CA LYS A 131 1.86 10.55 7.29
C LYS A 131 2.14 11.35 8.57
N SER A 132 2.07 10.72 9.74
CA SER A 132 2.41 11.36 11.02
C SER A 132 3.88 11.78 11.07
N ILE A 133 4.82 11.00 10.52
CA ILE A 133 6.24 11.37 10.43
C ILE A 133 6.38 12.63 9.57
N ARG A 134 5.75 12.66 8.39
CA ARG A 134 5.75 13.82 7.48
C ARG A 134 5.21 15.08 8.14
N ASN A 135 4.15 14.97 8.93
CA ASN A 135 3.59 16.12 9.65
C ASN A 135 4.59 16.69 10.66
N ILE A 136 5.37 15.83 11.32
CA ILE A 136 6.40 16.26 12.27
C ILE A 136 7.56 16.92 11.51
N GLU A 137 8.02 16.34 10.40
CA GLU A 137 9.02 16.98 9.52
C GLU A 137 8.58 18.39 9.11
N ALA A 138 7.33 18.56 8.69
CA ALA A 138 6.79 19.87 8.33
C ALA A 138 6.73 20.84 9.51
N SER A 139 6.49 20.35 10.74
CA SER A 139 6.42 21.19 11.95
C SER A 139 7.79 21.69 12.44
N VAL A 140 8.89 21.04 12.06
CA VAL A 140 10.26 21.46 12.43
C VAL A 140 10.79 22.56 11.51
N GLN A 141 10.25 22.67 10.30
CA GLN A 141 10.70 23.61 9.27
C GLN A 141 10.68 25.08 9.71
N PRO A 142 9.63 25.59 10.39
CA PRO A 142 9.64 26.96 10.93
C PRO A 142 10.82 27.26 11.86
N SER A 143 11.31 26.26 12.61
CA SER A 143 12.48 26.42 13.48
C SER A 143 13.76 26.59 12.67
N ARG A 144 13.90 25.85 11.56
CA ARG A 144 15.05 25.98 10.64
C ARG A 144 15.04 27.34 9.93
N ASP A 145 13.88 27.73 9.42
CA ASP A 145 13.68 29.01 8.72
C ASP A 145 13.96 30.21 9.64
N ARG A 146 13.51 30.14 10.90
CA ARG A 146 13.78 31.16 11.90
C ARG A 146 15.28 31.31 12.18
N LYS A 147 15.99 30.18 12.37
CA LYS A 147 17.45 30.19 12.56
C LYS A 147 18.16 30.84 11.37
N GLN A 148 17.84 30.40 10.15
CA GLN A 148 18.44 30.96 8.92
C GLN A 148 18.17 32.46 8.78
N LYS A 149 16.93 32.90 9.03
CA LYS A 149 16.55 34.31 8.94
C LYS A 149 17.34 35.20 9.92
N ILE A 150 17.60 34.73 11.15
CA ILE A 150 18.40 35.48 12.12
C ILE A 150 19.86 35.53 11.65
N THR A 151 20.41 34.41 11.16
CA THR A 151 21.78 34.36 10.60
C THR A 151 21.95 35.35 9.44
N ASP A 152 21.00 35.40 8.52
CA ASP A 152 21.05 36.31 7.37
C ASP A 152 20.95 37.77 7.80
N GLN A 153 20.13 38.08 8.81
CA GLN A 153 20.04 39.43 9.39
C GLN A 153 21.34 39.85 10.06
N ILE A 154 22.00 38.95 10.79
CA ILE A 154 23.32 39.20 11.38
C ILE A 154 24.35 39.46 10.29
N ALA A 155 24.41 38.63 9.25
CA ALA A 155 25.34 38.80 8.14
C ALA A 155 25.13 40.14 7.42
N GLN A 156 23.86 40.50 7.15
CA GLN A 156 23.51 41.77 6.52
C GLN A 156 23.89 42.98 7.38
N LEU A 157 23.63 42.94 8.69
CA LEU A 157 23.98 44.02 9.62
C LEU A 157 25.49 44.13 9.80
N LYS A 158 26.23 43.01 9.89
CA LYS A 158 27.70 43.02 9.95
C LYS A 158 28.34 43.65 8.71
N TYR A 159 27.73 43.45 7.54
CA TYR A 159 28.21 44.06 6.29
C TYR A 159 27.88 45.55 6.18
N LYS A 160 26.66 45.97 6.51
CA LYS A 160 26.19 47.35 6.31
C LYS A 160 26.53 48.29 7.48
N GLU A 161 26.39 47.82 8.71
CA GLU A 161 26.50 48.61 9.94
C GLU A 161 27.22 47.81 11.04
N PRO A 162 28.54 47.59 10.92
CA PRO A 162 29.29 46.70 11.81
C PRO A 162 29.30 47.13 13.28
N ASN A 163 29.04 48.40 13.57
CA ASN A 163 29.01 48.96 14.93
C ASN A 163 27.59 49.02 15.53
N SER A 164 26.59 48.41 14.87
CA SER A 164 25.21 48.44 15.35
C SER A 164 25.05 47.61 16.63
N PRO A 165 24.52 48.18 17.74
CA PRO A 165 24.29 47.43 18.99
C PRO A 165 23.24 46.32 18.82
N ARG A 166 22.46 46.35 17.75
CA ARG A 166 21.47 45.34 17.38
C ARG A 166 22.10 43.99 17.01
N ILE A 167 23.39 43.97 16.62
CA ILE A 167 24.12 42.73 16.33
C ILE A 167 24.19 41.84 17.57
N VAL A 168 24.51 42.40 18.73
CA VAL A 168 24.62 41.64 20.00
C VAL A 168 23.28 41.02 20.40
N VAL A 169 22.17 41.74 20.19
CA VAL A 169 20.82 41.22 20.47
C VAL A 169 20.49 40.07 19.54
N LEU A 170 20.75 40.21 18.24
CA LEU A 170 20.49 39.15 17.26
C LEU A 170 21.39 37.93 17.48
N GLU A 171 22.64 38.11 17.91
CA GLU A 171 23.53 36.99 18.28
C GLU A 171 22.98 36.20 19.47
N GLN A 172 22.46 36.89 20.49
CA GLN A 172 21.81 36.22 21.62
C GLN A 172 20.51 35.50 21.19
N GLU A 173 19.72 36.11 20.29
CA GLU A 173 18.54 35.47 19.70
C GLU A 173 18.91 34.26 18.84
N LEU A 174 20.04 34.30 18.13
CA LEU A 174 20.56 33.18 17.35
C LEU A 174 20.89 32.00 18.25
N VAL A 175 21.61 32.21 19.35
CA VAL A 175 21.94 31.13 20.31
C VAL A 175 20.67 30.47 20.84
N ARG A 176 19.62 31.25 21.13
CA ARG A 176 18.33 30.70 21.54
C ARG A 176 17.65 29.90 20.41
N ALA A 177 17.63 30.44 19.19
CA ALA A 177 17.06 29.77 18.03
C ALA A 177 17.81 28.48 17.66
N GLU A 178 19.12 28.44 17.85
CA GLU A 178 19.95 27.24 17.68
C GLU A 178 19.60 26.16 18.70
N ALA A 179 19.46 26.52 19.98
CA ALA A 179 19.03 25.58 21.01
C ALA A 179 17.61 25.02 20.72
N GLU A 180 16.67 25.89 20.35
CA GLU A 180 15.31 25.48 19.94
C GLU A 180 15.36 24.53 18.73
N SER A 181 16.19 24.84 17.72
CA SER A 181 16.39 23.98 16.54
C SER A 181 17.00 22.63 16.91
N LEU A 182 18.00 22.57 17.79
CA LEU A 182 18.63 21.32 18.21
C LEU A 182 17.63 20.38 18.91
N VAL A 183 16.78 20.93 19.78
CA VAL A 183 15.72 20.17 20.45
C VAL A 183 14.72 19.62 19.43
N ALA A 184 14.28 20.46 18.48
CA ALA A 184 13.32 20.07 17.44
C ALA A 184 13.90 18.96 16.52
N GLU A 185 15.16 19.07 16.11
CA GLU A 185 15.85 18.04 15.31
C GLU A 185 16.00 16.73 16.07
N ALA A 186 16.37 16.78 17.35
CA ALA A 186 16.48 15.57 18.18
C ALA A 186 15.12 14.87 18.34
N GLN A 187 14.05 15.63 18.57
CA GLN A 187 12.68 15.10 18.64
C GLN A 187 12.24 14.47 17.33
N LEU A 188 12.44 15.15 16.20
CA LEU A 188 12.15 14.60 14.87
C LEU A 188 12.90 13.28 14.65
N SER A 189 14.20 13.28 14.90
CA SER A 189 15.05 12.11 14.71
C SER A 189 14.56 10.90 15.52
N ASN A 190 14.18 11.11 16.79
CA ASN A 190 13.69 10.07 17.68
C ASN A 190 12.31 9.54 17.24
N ILE A 191 11.35 10.43 16.98
CA ILE A 191 9.99 10.03 16.59
C ILE A 191 10.00 9.35 15.22
N THR A 192 10.81 9.82 14.27
CA THR A 192 10.95 9.18 12.95
C THR A 192 11.41 7.74 13.10
N ARG A 193 12.43 7.46 13.90
CA ARG A 193 12.90 6.07 14.13
C ARG A 193 11.85 5.19 14.80
N GLU A 194 11.16 5.72 15.80
CA GLU A 194 10.11 5.01 16.53
C GLU A 194 8.95 4.65 15.60
N LYS A 195 8.37 5.65 14.93
CA LYS A 195 7.22 5.47 14.04
C LYS A 195 7.56 4.68 12.79
N LEU A 196 8.75 4.85 12.21
CA LEU A 196 9.17 4.08 11.04
C LEU A 196 9.23 2.58 11.38
N LYS A 197 9.86 2.24 12.53
CA LYS A 197 9.93 0.85 12.99
C LYS A 197 8.55 0.28 13.27
N ALA A 198 7.69 1.03 13.97
CA ALA A 198 6.33 0.60 14.27
C ALA A 198 5.49 0.40 12.99
N ALA A 199 5.56 1.34 12.05
CA ALA A 199 4.83 1.31 10.79
C ALA A 199 5.18 0.07 9.96
N PHE A 200 6.47 -0.18 9.72
CA PHE A 200 6.89 -1.32 8.89
C PHE A 200 6.74 -2.67 9.59
N ASN A 201 6.90 -2.74 10.91
CA ASN A 201 6.56 -3.96 11.65
C ASN A 201 5.07 -4.30 11.43
N TYR A 202 4.18 -3.35 11.70
CA TYR A 202 2.74 -3.54 11.54
C TYR A 202 2.36 -3.93 10.10
N GLN A 203 2.97 -3.26 9.11
CA GLN A 203 2.76 -3.54 7.69
C GLN A 203 3.20 -4.96 7.29
N PHE A 204 4.38 -5.39 7.73
CA PHE A 204 4.89 -6.71 7.39
C PHE A 204 4.18 -7.85 8.13
N ASP A 205 3.74 -7.63 9.37
CA ASP A 205 2.93 -8.59 10.10
C ASP A 205 1.55 -8.76 9.42
N ALA A 206 0.90 -7.64 9.05
CA ALA A 206 -0.37 -7.66 8.33
C ALA A 206 -0.26 -8.33 6.95
N MET A 207 0.84 -8.08 6.22
CA MET A 207 1.11 -8.67 4.91
C MET A 207 1.37 -10.18 5.03
N ARG A 208 2.11 -10.61 6.05
CA ARG A 208 2.38 -12.03 6.29
C ARG A 208 1.10 -12.80 6.59
N GLU A 209 0.23 -12.29 7.46
CA GLU A 209 -1.08 -12.90 7.71
C GLU A 209 -1.90 -13.02 6.43
N HIS A 210 -1.96 -11.94 5.64
CA HIS A 210 -2.70 -11.92 4.39
C HIS A 210 -2.18 -13.00 3.42
N CYS A 211 -0.87 -13.03 3.15
CA CYS A 211 -0.28 -13.98 2.22
C CYS A 211 -0.42 -15.44 2.68
N GLU A 212 -0.26 -15.73 3.98
CA GLU A 212 -0.42 -17.11 4.48
C GLU A 212 -1.86 -17.59 4.41
N LYS A 213 -2.84 -16.74 4.70
CA LYS A 213 -4.27 -17.08 4.52
C LYS A 213 -4.62 -17.30 3.05
N LEU A 214 -4.06 -16.51 2.14
CA LEU A 214 -4.19 -16.74 0.69
C LEU A 214 -3.57 -18.08 0.27
N ALA A 215 -2.42 -18.45 0.85
CA ALA A 215 -1.79 -19.74 0.57
C ALA A 215 -2.64 -20.93 1.04
N ILE A 216 -3.31 -20.80 2.20
CA ILE A 216 -4.28 -21.79 2.70
C ILE A 216 -5.42 -21.95 1.68
N ILE A 217 -6.06 -20.85 1.30
CA ILE A 217 -7.17 -20.87 0.33
C ILE A 217 -6.74 -21.47 -1.01
N ALA A 218 -5.56 -21.11 -1.51
CA ALA A 218 -5.03 -21.66 -2.76
C ALA A 218 -4.81 -23.17 -2.69
N GLY A 219 -4.39 -23.69 -1.53
CA GLY A 219 -4.26 -25.13 -1.30
C GLY A 219 -5.61 -25.86 -1.39
N TYR A 220 -6.62 -25.39 -0.65
CA TYR A 220 -7.96 -25.98 -0.69
C TYR A 220 -8.66 -25.79 -2.03
N GLY A 221 -8.43 -24.67 -2.72
CA GLY A 221 -8.92 -24.44 -4.07
C GLY A 221 -8.41 -25.49 -5.06
N LYS A 222 -7.16 -25.95 -4.91
CA LYS A 222 -6.65 -27.08 -5.71
C LYS A 222 -7.32 -28.40 -5.35
N HIS A 223 -7.59 -28.67 -4.07
CA HIS A 223 -8.30 -29.89 -3.67
C HIS A 223 -9.72 -29.96 -4.24
N LEU A 224 -10.41 -28.82 -4.42
CA LEU A 224 -11.71 -28.79 -5.10
C LEU A 224 -11.61 -29.22 -6.57
N LEU A 225 -10.50 -28.93 -7.25
CA LEU A 225 -10.33 -29.29 -8.66
C LEU A 225 -10.21 -30.80 -8.88
N GLU A 226 -9.74 -31.54 -7.88
CA GLU A 226 -9.66 -33.02 -7.93
C GLU A 226 -11.04 -33.69 -7.97
N LEU A 227 -12.12 -32.95 -7.69
CA LEU A 227 -13.50 -33.44 -7.80
C LEU A 227 -14.06 -33.35 -9.23
N VAL A 228 -13.36 -32.68 -10.14
CA VAL A 228 -13.75 -32.59 -11.55
C VAL A 228 -13.12 -33.75 -12.31
N ASP A 229 -13.95 -34.55 -12.98
CA ASP A 229 -13.48 -35.63 -13.84
C ASP A 229 -13.09 -35.08 -15.23
N ASP A 230 -11.80 -35.05 -15.53
CA ASP A 230 -11.27 -34.59 -16.81
C ASP A 230 -11.20 -35.70 -17.88
N THR A 231 -11.70 -36.90 -17.57
CA THR A 231 -11.68 -38.03 -18.50
C THR A 231 -12.56 -37.71 -19.74
N PRO A 232 -12.01 -37.81 -20.97
CA PRO A 232 -12.78 -37.54 -22.18
C PRO A 232 -13.95 -38.53 -22.34
N VAL A 233 -15.08 -38.02 -22.84
CA VAL A 233 -16.29 -38.81 -23.09
C VAL A 233 -16.42 -39.10 -24.59
N THR A 234 -16.76 -40.33 -24.95
CA THR A 234 -17.02 -40.70 -26.34
C THR A 234 -18.32 -40.05 -26.82
N PRO A 235 -18.39 -39.50 -28.05
CA PRO A 235 -19.63 -38.95 -28.58
C PRO A 235 -20.81 -39.93 -28.49
N GLY A 236 -21.88 -39.53 -27.80
CA GLY A 236 -23.08 -40.36 -27.58
C GLY A 236 -23.11 -41.07 -26.23
N GLU A 237 -22.01 -41.11 -25.47
CA GLU A 237 -21.97 -41.55 -24.09
C GLU A 237 -22.27 -40.38 -23.14
N THR A 238 -22.87 -40.68 -21.99
CA THR A 238 -23.11 -39.71 -20.92
C THR A 238 -22.02 -39.81 -19.85
N ARG A 239 -21.71 -38.71 -19.18
CA ARG A 239 -20.84 -38.74 -17.99
C ARG A 239 -21.45 -39.57 -16.86
N ASN A 240 -20.58 -40.06 -15.98
CA ASN A 240 -20.99 -40.70 -14.74
C ASN A 240 -21.72 -39.69 -13.84
N ALA A 241 -22.60 -40.21 -12.97
CA ALA A 241 -23.28 -39.36 -12.00
C ALA A 241 -22.27 -38.80 -10.99
N TYR A 242 -22.38 -37.50 -10.70
CA TYR A 242 -21.53 -36.82 -9.73
C TYR A 242 -22.03 -37.06 -8.29
N ASP A 243 -21.11 -37.45 -7.39
CA ASP A 243 -21.38 -37.67 -5.97
C ASP A 243 -20.44 -36.88 -5.03
N GLY A 244 -19.66 -35.94 -5.56
CA GLY A 244 -18.64 -35.18 -4.82
C GLY A 244 -19.17 -34.09 -3.88
N TYR A 245 -20.49 -33.88 -3.77
CA TYR A 245 -21.10 -32.80 -2.98
C TYR A 245 -20.72 -32.83 -1.49
N GLU A 246 -20.59 -34.01 -0.89
CA GLU A 246 -20.19 -34.13 0.52
C GLU A 246 -18.71 -33.77 0.71
N ALA A 247 -17.86 -34.21 -0.22
CA ALA A 247 -16.42 -33.91 -0.22
C ALA A 247 -16.16 -32.42 -0.45
N SER A 248 -16.82 -31.78 -1.41
CA SER A 248 -16.66 -30.35 -1.70
C SER A 248 -17.06 -29.47 -0.52
N LYS A 249 -18.13 -29.85 0.19
CA LYS A 249 -18.58 -29.19 1.42
C LYS A 249 -17.57 -29.37 2.56
N ALA A 250 -17.01 -30.57 2.73
CA ALA A 250 -15.98 -30.83 3.73
C ALA A 250 -14.72 -29.99 3.48
N ILE A 251 -14.28 -29.87 2.22
CA ILE A 251 -13.13 -29.03 1.84
C ILE A 251 -13.34 -27.56 2.24
N ILE A 252 -14.55 -27.03 2.05
CA ILE A 252 -14.89 -25.67 2.48
C ILE A 252 -14.85 -25.53 4.01
N GLN A 253 -15.40 -26.50 4.75
CA GLN A 253 -15.37 -26.48 6.21
C GLN A 253 -13.93 -26.52 6.75
N ASP A 254 -13.09 -27.38 6.18
CA ASP A 254 -11.67 -27.50 6.56
C ASP A 254 -10.92 -26.19 6.29
N CYS A 255 -11.24 -25.50 5.19
CA CYS A 255 -10.67 -24.20 4.86
C CYS A 255 -11.13 -23.11 5.86
N GLU A 256 -12.42 -23.05 6.21
CA GLU A 256 -12.96 -22.14 7.24
C GLU A 256 -12.25 -22.35 8.58
N ASP A 257 -12.10 -23.61 9.00
CA ASP A 257 -11.44 -23.97 10.26
C ASP A 257 -9.96 -23.61 10.23
N ALA A 258 -9.26 -23.85 9.12
CA ALA A 258 -7.86 -23.48 8.96
C ALA A 258 -7.65 -21.95 9.00
N LEU A 259 -8.53 -21.18 8.36
CA LEU A 259 -8.49 -19.71 8.38
C LEU A 259 -8.81 -19.13 9.77
N THR A 260 -9.78 -19.72 10.46
CA THR A 260 -10.22 -19.30 11.80
C THR A 260 -9.15 -19.57 12.85
N ASN A 261 -8.49 -20.72 12.76
CA ASN A 261 -7.45 -21.16 13.70
C ASN A 261 -6.04 -20.63 13.34
N TRP A 262 -5.88 -19.93 12.21
CA TRP A 262 -4.59 -19.34 11.86
C TRP A 262 -4.16 -18.33 12.93
N VAL A 263 -2.92 -18.50 13.42
CA VAL A 263 -2.26 -17.61 14.37
C VAL A 263 -0.80 -17.42 13.99
N GLU A 264 -0.26 -16.25 14.29
CA GLU A 264 1.11 -15.88 13.93
C GLU A 264 2.18 -16.86 14.45
N GLN A 265 1.96 -17.50 15.60
CA GLN A 265 2.89 -18.44 16.21
C GLN A 265 3.03 -19.75 15.42
N ASN A 266 1.95 -20.14 14.72
CA ASN A 266 1.88 -21.35 13.92
C ASN A 266 2.17 -21.09 12.43
N ALA A 267 2.67 -19.89 12.11
CA ALA A 267 3.01 -19.52 10.76
C ALA A 267 4.02 -20.48 10.12
N SER A 268 3.71 -20.89 8.90
CA SER A 268 4.52 -21.82 8.11
C SER A 268 5.81 -21.15 7.61
N VAL A 269 5.75 -19.86 7.30
CA VAL A 269 6.88 -19.09 6.79
C VAL A 269 7.68 -18.48 7.95
N LYS A 270 8.88 -19.02 8.21
CA LYS A 270 9.80 -18.52 9.23
C LYS A 270 11.03 -17.91 8.59
N SER A 271 11.31 -16.64 8.90
CA SER A 271 12.53 -15.97 8.44
C SER A 271 13.72 -16.34 9.32
N SER A 272 14.78 -16.91 8.73
CA SER A 272 16.04 -17.18 9.43
C SER A 272 17.13 -16.24 8.94
N LEU A 273 17.63 -15.39 9.83
CA LEU A 273 18.81 -14.58 9.54
C LEU A 273 20.05 -15.46 9.53
N SER A 274 20.89 -15.27 8.51
CA SER A 274 22.22 -15.90 8.42
C SER A 274 23.05 -15.59 9.67
N THR A 275 23.96 -16.49 10.03
CA THR A 275 24.85 -16.32 11.19
C THR A 275 25.58 -14.99 11.15
N ARG A 276 26.05 -14.58 9.96
CA ARG A 276 26.71 -13.29 9.72
C ARG A 276 25.79 -12.11 10.02
N ALA A 277 24.56 -12.12 9.50
CA ALA A 277 23.59 -11.05 9.74
C ALA A 277 23.21 -10.97 11.23
N ARG A 278 23.07 -12.13 11.89
CA ARG A 278 22.74 -12.22 13.32
C ARG A 278 23.86 -11.64 14.21
N GLN A 279 25.11 -12.00 13.94
CA GLN A 279 26.28 -11.48 14.66
C GLN A 279 26.42 -9.96 14.47
N LEU A 280 26.22 -9.45 13.25
CA LEU A 280 26.26 -8.02 12.96
C LEU A 280 25.15 -7.25 13.69
N SER A 281 23.93 -7.81 13.73
CA SER A 281 22.80 -7.23 14.46
C SER A 281 23.05 -7.21 15.98
N GLN A 282 23.53 -8.31 16.55
CA GLN A 282 23.88 -8.40 17.97
C GLN A 282 24.98 -7.42 18.37
N ARG A 283 26.03 -7.28 17.56
CA ARG A 283 27.12 -6.31 17.80
C ARG A 283 26.61 -4.87 17.83
N ARG A 284 25.72 -4.48 16.91
CA ARG A 284 25.10 -3.13 16.94
C ARG A 284 24.23 -2.93 18.18
N LYS A 285 23.51 -3.96 18.61
CA LYS A 285 22.67 -3.88 19.82
C LYS A 285 23.51 -3.74 21.09
N ALA A 286 24.66 -4.43 21.17
CA ALA A 286 25.61 -4.31 22.28
C ALA A 286 26.25 -2.91 22.36
N GLY A 287 26.67 -2.33 21.23
CA GLY A 287 27.22 -0.97 21.19
C GLY A 287 26.21 0.12 21.58
N ARG A 288 24.91 -0.13 21.40
CA ARG A 288 23.84 0.82 21.77
C ARG A 288 23.70 1.03 23.29
N HIS A 289 24.26 0.13 24.11
CA HIS A 289 24.23 0.23 25.58
C HIS A 289 25.40 1.05 26.16
N GLN A 290 26.35 1.54 25.34
CA GLN A 290 27.52 2.27 25.83
C GLN A 290 27.30 3.77 26.10
N GLY A 291 26.07 4.29 25.95
CA GLY A 291 25.68 5.59 26.52
C GLY A 291 26.28 6.85 25.85
N GLU A 292 27.03 6.72 24.77
CA GLU A 292 27.59 7.86 24.05
C GLU A 292 26.48 8.59 23.27
N GLY A 293 26.34 9.90 23.49
CA GLY A 293 25.36 10.74 22.80
C GLY A 293 25.65 10.77 21.30
N VAL A 294 24.63 10.49 20.48
CA VAL A 294 24.76 10.56 19.02
C VAL A 294 24.70 12.02 18.59
N ASP A 295 25.80 12.55 18.06
CA ASP A 295 25.79 13.88 17.43
C ASP A 295 24.92 13.85 16.17
N LEU A 296 23.91 14.72 16.16
CA LEU A 296 22.90 14.84 15.11
C LEU A 296 23.19 16.01 14.15
N SER A 297 24.27 16.77 14.38
CA SER A 297 24.65 17.97 13.61
C SER A 297 24.86 17.69 12.11
N HIS A 298 25.19 16.46 11.74
CA HIS A 298 25.51 16.04 10.38
C HIS A 298 24.36 15.35 9.62
N GLN A 299 23.12 15.34 10.14
CA GLN A 299 21.99 14.62 9.49
C GLN A 299 21.68 15.09 8.06
N ASP A 300 21.98 16.35 7.73
CA ASP A 300 21.69 16.96 6.42
C ASP A 300 22.90 16.93 5.45
N ALA A 301 24.02 16.28 5.81
CA ALA A 301 25.16 16.16 4.91
C ALA A 301 24.84 15.18 3.75
N PRO A 302 25.10 15.55 2.48
CA PRO A 302 24.96 14.61 1.38
C PRO A 302 25.86 13.39 1.62
N MET A 303 25.34 12.18 1.40
CA MET A 303 26.13 10.94 1.47
C MET A 303 27.10 10.90 0.28
N GLU A 304 28.16 11.69 0.34
CA GLU A 304 29.31 11.59 -0.54
C GLU A 304 30.24 10.50 0.04
N ASN A 305 30.61 9.52 -0.78
CA ASN A 305 31.48 8.38 -0.47
C ASN A 305 30.91 7.21 0.36
N ARG A 306 30.18 6.30 -0.31
CA ARG A 306 30.19 4.87 0.03
C ARG A 306 31.00 4.11 -1.03
N GLU A 307 32.23 3.72 -0.69
CA GLU A 307 33.19 2.98 -1.55
C GLU A 307 32.75 1.56 -1.97
N SER A 308 31.53 1.11 -1.63
CA SER A 308 31.01 -0.15 -2.14
C SER A 308 29.99 0.14 -3.24
N GLY A 309 30.38 -0.03 -4.51
CA GLY A 309 29.51 0.11 -5.71
C GLY A 309 28.31 -0.85 -5.79
N LEU A 310 27.80 -1.33 -4.66
CA LEU A 310 26.64 -2.20 -4.50
C LEU A 310 25.35 -1.42 -4.18
N TRP A 311 25.44 -0.12 -3.88
CA TRP A 311 24.28 0.70 -3.54
C TRP A 311 24.26 1.95 -4.40
N ILE A 312 23.31 1.98 -5.34
CA ILE A 312 23.06 3.11 -6.23
C ILE A 312 22.10 4.07 -5.50
N PRO A 313 22.39 5.39 -5.44
CA PRO A 313 21.46 6.36 -4.88
C PRO A 313 20.09 6.31 -5.55
N ALA A 314 19.01 6.52 -4.77
CA ALA A 314 17.63 6.50 -5.26
C ALA A 314 17.39 7.41 -6.49
N SER A 315 18.10 8.53 -6.60
CA SER A 315 18.03 9.46 -7.74
C SER A 315 18.56 8.88 -9.06
N GLN A 316 19.44 7.88 -9.01
CA GLN A 316 20.04 7.25 -10.18
C GLN A 316 19.26 6.01 -10.68
N HIS A 317 18.22 5.57 -9.96
CA HIS A 317 17.33 4.50 -10.41
C HIS A 317 16.36 4.93 -11.53
N ALA A 318 16.21 6.22 -11.79
CA ALA A 318 15.24 6.77 -12.76
C ALA A 318 15.67 6.65 -14.24
N GLY A 319 16.80 6.01 -14.55
CA GLY A 319 17.40 5.98 -15.89
C GLY A 319 16.78 5.01 -16.91
N ASN A 320 15.88 4.10 -16.50
CA ASN A 320 15.30 3.11 -17.42
C ASN A 320 13.76 3.18 -17.45
N GLY A 321 13.25 3.94 -18.42
CA GLY A 321 12.03 3.58 -19.17
C GLY A 321 10.67 3.86 -18.54
N TYR A 322 10.32 5.14 -18.41
CA TYR A 322 9.01 5.64 -18.85
C TYR A 322 9.31 7.00 -19.46
N GLU A 323 9.53 7.00 -20.77
CA GLU A 323 9.65 8.25 -21.53
C GLU A 323 8.35 9.03 -21.34
N ASP A 324 8.49 10.28 -20.91
CA ASP A 324 7.43 11.27 -20.90
C ASP A 324 7.04 11.53 -22.36
N GLU A 325 6.19 10.67 -22.94
CA GLU A 325 5.41 11.03 -24.13
C GLU A 325 4.46 12.15 -23.69
N GLN A 326 4.92 13.38 -23.94
CA GLN A 326 4.08 14.56 -24.01
C GLN A 326 3.15 14.38 -25.20
N ASP A 327 2.03 13.68 -24.99
CA ASP A 327 0.92 13.75 -25.93
C ASP A 327 0.22 15.08 -25.72
N GLU A 328 0.62 16.05 -26.55
CA GLU A 328 -0.20 17.17 -26.99
C GLU A 328 -1.43 16.62 -27.71
N GLU A 329 -2.48 16.24 -26.99
CA GLU A 329 -3.78 16.02 -27.62
C GLU A 329 -4.52 17.35 -27.74
N GLU A 330 -4.49 17.86 -28.98
CA GLU A 330 -5.30 18.93 -29.51
C GLU A 330 -6.81 18.69 -29.24
N ASP A 331 -7.50 19.78 -28.93
CA ASP A 331 -8.96 19.88 -28.86
C ASP A 331 -9.62 19.39 -30.17
N GLU A 332 -10.18 18.18 -30.19
CA GLU A 332 -11.23 17.82 -31.16
C GLU A 332 -12.61 17.72 -30.52
N ARG A 333 -13.47 18.61 -31.02
CA ARG A 333 -14.85 18.81 -30.63
C ARG A 333 -15.72 17.63 -31.03
N SER A 334 -16.43 17.09 -30.03
CA SER A 334 -17.82 16.61 -30.08
C SER A 334 -18.51 16.64 -31.47
N THR A 335 -18.75 15.47 -32.05
CA THR A 335 -19.96 15.21 -32.86
C THR A 335 -20.56 13.85 -32.51
N GLN A 336 -21.69 13.86 -31.80
CA GLN A 336 -22.68 12.79 -31.85
C GLN A 336 -23.90 13.33 -32.58
N ALA A 337 -24.28 12.70 -33.70
CA ALA A 337 -25.67 12.40 -34.05
C ALA A 337 -25.79 11.69 -35.41
N THR A 338 -26.13 10.41 -35.35
CA THR A 338 -27.35 9.83 -35.96
C THR A 338 -27.41 9.56 -37.49
N GLU A 339 -27.76 8.30 -37.77
CA GLU A 339 -28.49 7.75 -38.94
C GLU A 339 -27.76 7.45 -40.27
N GLN A 340 -27.52 6.15 -40.46
CA GLN A 340 -27.49 5.51 -41.77
C GLN A 340 -28.92 5.44 -42.35
N ARG A 341 -29.14 6.10 -43.50
CA ARG A 341 -30.12 5.64 -44.50
C ARG A 341 -29.68 6.12 -45.88
N GLY A 342 -29.72 5.20 -46.84
CA GLY A 342 -28.96 5.32 -48.08
C GLY A 342 -29.61 6.11 -49.22
N ARG A 343 -28.82 6.16 -50.29
CA ARG A 343 -29.19 5.97 -51.71
C ARG A 343 -29.05 7.20 -52.63
N GLU A 344 -28.19 6.99 -53.63
CA GLU A 344 -28.13 7.53 -55.00
C GLU A 344 -27.69 9.00 -55.24
N GLU A 345 -26.41 9.09 -55.63
CA GLU A 345 -25.87 9.65 -56.89
C GLU A 345 -26.64 10.76 -57.64
N GLU A 346 -25.91 11.88 -57.77
CA GLU A 346 -25.77 12.76 -58.93
C GLU A 346 -26.82 12.77 -60.05
N ARG A 347 -27.31 13.98 -60.34
CA ARG A 347 -27.06 14.56 -61.67
C ARG A 347 -26.93 16.08 -61.64
N ALA A 348 -25.79 16.54 -62.15
CA ALA A 348 -25.55 17.92 -62.50
C ALA A 348 -26.32 18.35 -63.76
N THR A 349 -26.57 19.65 -63.78
CA THR A 349 -27.05 20.56 -64.84
C THR A 349 -26.64 20.25 -66.29
N ALA A 350 -27.61 20.31 -67.21
CA ALA A 350 -27.65 21.18 -68.41
C ALA A 350 -28.94 20.90 -69.20
#